data_AF-A0A098M889-F1
#
_entry.id   AF-A0A098M889-F1
#
_cell.length_a   1.000
_cell.length_b   1.000
_cell.length_c   1.000
_cell.angle_alpha   90.00
_cell.angle_beta   90.00
_cell.angle_gamma   90.00
#
_symmetry.space_group_name_H-M   'P 1'
#
loop_
_entity.id
_entity.type
_entity.pdbx_description
1 polymer ?
#
loop_
_entity_poly.entity_id
_entity_poly.type
_entity_poly.pdbx_seq_one_letter_code
_entity_poly.pdbx_strand_id
1 'polypeptide(L)'
;MGTNGFKTYLTGQGTPAEREKWEDILLEDEEALSLYMESLDEWKDGIPELVDQVSFVNKVMEGLPVTGNSIEPQRQTRKRWYERTLFHYAVAASLTLLFMSSGVFDRLMTGNMDVVVPNDSGGSYSEQVIQATSGWLEQIMTDGNQ
;
A
#
# COMPACT_ATOMS: atom_id res chain seq x y z
N MET A 1 -5.59 3.33 -21.77
CA MET A 1 -4.43 4.17 -21.42
C MET A 1 -3.18 3.36 -21.72
N GLY A 2 -2.24 3.85 -22.52
CA GLY A 2 -1.13 3.04 -23.03
C GLY A 2 -0.12 2.66 -21.95
N THR A 3 0.06 1.35 -21.72
CA THR A 3 1.05 0.74 -20.80
C THR A 3 2.48 1.25 -21.02
N ASN A 4 2.79 1.72 -22.22
CA ASN A 4 4.08 2.32 -22.56
C ASN A 4 4.42 3.57 -21.74
N GLY A 5 3.44 4.44 -21.48
CA GLY A 5 3.69 5.69 -20.73
C GLY A 5 4.08 5.41 -19.27
N PHE A 6 3.46 4.40 -18.67
CA PHE A 6 3.74 3.96 -17.30
C PHE A 6 5.11 3.32 -17.18
N LYS A 7 5.50 2.47 -18.14
CA LYS A 7 6.85 1.87 -18.19
C LYS A 7 7.94 2.92 -18.38
N THR A 8 7.70 3.92 -19.22
CA THR A 8 8.61 5.05 -19.43
C THR A 8 8.75 5.90 -18.16
N TYR A 9 7.68 6.05 -17.38
CA TYR A 9 7.73 6.69 -16.06
C TYR A 9 8.55 5.87 -15.05
N LEU A 10 8.26 4.57 -14.90
CA LEU A 10 8.98 3.66 -13.99
C LEU A 10 10.49 3.62 -14.24
N THR A 11 10.89 3.66 -15.51
CA THR A 11 12.30 3.63 -15.92
C THR A 11 12.98 5.00 -15.88
N GLY A 12 12.25 6.07 -15.52
CA GLY A 12 12.76 7.43 -15.47
C GLY A 12 13.04 8.07 -16.85
N GLN A 13 12.62 7.44 -17.94
CA GLN A 13 12.91 7.86 -19.33
C GLN A 13 11.88 8.85 -19.92
N GLY A 14 10.86 9.23 -19.14
CA GLY A 14 9.81 10.15 -19.57
C GLY A 14 10.24 11.61 -19.62
N THR A 15 9.52 12.40 -20.42
CA THR A 15 9.67 13.86 -20.41
C THR A 15 9.21 14.46 -19.07
N PRO A 16 9.66 15.67 -18.70
CA PRO A 16 9.21 16.32 -17.46
C PRO A 16 7.69 16.44 -17.34
N ALA A 17 7.00 16.76 -18.44
CA ALA A 17 5.55 16.89 -18.48
C ALA A 17 4.83 15.54 -18.29
N GLU A 18 5.38 14.45 -18.83
CA GLU A 18 4.84 13.11 -18.60
C GLU A 18 5.07 12.65 -17.16
N ARG A 19 6.21 13.01 -16.58
CA ARG A 19 6.52 12.71 -15.18
C ARG A 19 5.53 13.40 -14.24
N GLU A 20 5.36 14.71 -14.40
CA GLU A 20 4.41 15.50 -13.60
C GLU A 20 2.99 14.96 -13.70
N LYS A 21 2.56 14.57 -14.91
CA LYS A 21 1.26 13.95 -15.12
C LYS A 21 1.10 12.62 -14.38
N TRP A 22 2.13 11.77 -14.38
CA TRP A 22 2.07 10.49 -13.67
C TRP A 22 2.16 10.68 -12.16
N GLU A 23 2.91 11.66 -11.67
CA GLU A 23 2.93 12.04 -10.25
C GLU A 23 1.55 12.49 -9.78
N ASP A 24 0.86 13.32 -10.55
CA ASP A 24 -0.52 13.77 -10.26
C ASP A 24 -1.48 12.56 -10.18
N ILE A 25 -1.39 11.65 -11.15
CA ILE A 25 -2.21 10.41 -11.18
C ILE A 25 -1.92 9.52 -9.96
N LEU A 26 -0.65 9.32 -9.60
CA LEU A 26 -0.27 8.47 -8.46
C LEU A 26 -0.66 9.08 -7.11
N LEU A 27 -0.82 10.41 -7.04
CA LEU A 27 -1.28 11.10 -5.85
C LEU A 27 -2.81 11.06 -5.70
N GLU A 28 -3.54 11.11 -6.81
CA GLU A 28 -5.01 11.17 -6.82
C GLU A 28 -5.69 9.79 -6.87
N ASP A 29 -5.02 8.77 -7.41
CA ASP A 29 -5.57 7.44 -7.68
C ASP A 29 -4.83 6.33 -6.91
N GLU A 30 -5.52 5.77 -5.91
CA GLU A 30 -5.00 4.70 -5.04
C GLU A 30 -4.78 3.38 -5.80
N GLU A 31 -5.58 3.08 -6.83
CA GLU A 31 -5.39 1.87 -7.65
C GLU A 31 -4.12 2.02 -8.51
N ALA A 32 -3.90 3.21 -9.06
CA ALA A 32 -2.69 3.51 -9.83
C ALA A 32 -1.42 3.41 -8.96
N LEU A 33 -1.48 3.88 -7.72
CA LEU A 33 -0.39 3.74 -6.76
C LEU A 33 -0.14 2.28 -6.39
N SER A 34 -1.20 1.50 -6.17
CA SER A 34 -1.10 0.08 -5.86
C SER A 34 -0.43 -0.69 -6.99
N LEU A 35 -0.83 -0.44 -8.24
CA LEU A 35 -0.23 -1.03 -9.44
C LEU A 35 1.25 -0.63 -9.60
N TYR A 36 1.59 0.61 -9.24
CA TYR A 36 2.98 1.10 -9.22
C TYR A 36 3.84 0.33 -8.21
N MET A 37 3.35 0.09 -7.00
CA MET A 37 4.06 -0.70 -6.01
C MET A 37 4.24 -2.17 -6.44
N GLU A 38 3.20 -2.78 -7.01
CA GLU A 38 3.27 -4.15 -7.56
C GLU A 38 4.32 -4.26 -8.67
N SER A 39 4.32 -3.29 -9.60
CA SER A 39 5.28 -3.26 -10.71
C SER A 39 6.73 -3.04 -10.25
N LEU A 40 6.93 -2.28 -9.16
CA LEU A 40 8.26 -2.11 -8.56
C LEU A 40 8.76 -3.39 -7.90
N ASP A 41 7.89 -4.14 -7.23
CA ASP A 41 8.27 -5.40 -6.59
C ASP A 41 8.60 -6.48 -7.64
N GLU A 42 7.85 -6.52 -8.75
CA GLU A 42 8.16 -7.39 -9.91
C GLU A 42 9.53 -7.06 -10.53
N TRP A 43 9.90 -5.77 -10.56
CA TRP A 43 11.16 -5.32 -11.16
C TRP A 43 12.32 -5.15 -10.16
N LYS A 44 12.15 -5.56 -8.91
CA LYS A 44 13.14 -5.38 -7.83
C LYS A 44 14.54 -5.86 -8.20
N ASP A 45 14.64 -6.99 -8.90
CA ASP A 45 15.92 -7.59 -9.29
C ASP A 45 16.61 -6.85 -10.46
N GLY A 46 15.90 -5.96 -11.16
CA GLY A 46 16.42 -5.10 -12.22
C GLY A 46 16.91 -3.74 -11.74
N ILE A 47 16.68 -3.40 -10.46
CA ILE A 47 17.11 -2.14 -9.86
C ILE A 47 18.60 -2.27 -9.48
N PRO A 48 19.47 -1.34 -9.93
CA PRO A 48 20.88 -1.40 -9.60
C PRO A 48 21.08 -1.29 -8.09
N GLU A 49 21.86 -2.21 -7.53
CA GLU A 49 22.21 -2.19 -6.12
C GLU A 49 23.03 -0.94 -5.79
N LEU A 50 22.71 -0.29 -4.67
CA LEU A 50 23.40 0.92 -4.25
C LEU A 50 24.73 0.54 -3.55
N VAL A 51 25.76 0.28 -4.35
CA VAL A 51 27.06 -0.25 -3.90
C VAL A 51 27.77 0.63 -2.86
N ASP A 52 27.66 1.96 -2.97
CA ASP A 52 28.27 2.91 -2.03
C ASP A 52 27.26 3.96 -1.59
N GLN A 53 26.47 3.57 -0.58
CA GLN A 53 25.45 4.43 0.02
C GLN A 53 26.03 5.73 0.59
N VAL A 54 27.25 5.69 1.14
CA VAL A 54 27.87 6.86 1.78
C VAL A 54 28.30 7.87 0.72
N SER A 55 28.96 7.44 -0.35
CA SER A 55 29.33 8.33 -1.46
C SER A 55 28.09 8.86 -2.18
N PHE A 56 27.05 8.04 -2.35
CA PHE A 56 25.78 8.50 -2.91
C PHE A 56 25.15 9.61 -2.07
N VAL A 57 24.99 9.40 -0.77
CA VAL A 57 24.42 10.41 0.14
C VAL A 57 25.24 11.68 0.12
N ASN A 58 26.57 11.59 0.20
CA ASN A 58 27.45 12.76 0.15
C ASN A 58 27.28 13.55 -1.16
N LYS A 59 27.23 12.88 -2.32
CA LYS A 59 26.99 13.53 -3.61
C LYS A 59 25.63 14.21 -3.69
N VAL A 60 24.59 13.59 -3.14
CA VAL A 60 23.25 14.19 -3.09
C VAL A 60 23.28 15.45 -2.22
N MET A 61 23.88 15.37 -1.03
CA MET A 61 24.00 16.51 -0.11
C MET A 61 24.84 17.65 -0.68
N GLU A 62 25.90 17.35 -1.44
CA GLU A 62 26.72 18.33 -2.15
C GLU A 62 25.95 19.02 -3.30
N GLY A 63 25.03 18.31 -3.94
CA GLY A 63 24.20 18.84 -5.04
C GLY A 63 22.98 19.64 -4.57
N LEU A 64 22.63 19.58 -3.30
CA LEU A 64 21.57 20.40 -2.73
C LEU A 64 22.06 21.86 -2.59
N PRO A 65 21.27 22.86 -2.99
CA PRO A 65 21.66 24.25 -2.82
C PRO A 65 21.87 24.54 -1.32
N VAL A 66 23.13 24.76 -0.93
CA VAL A 66 23.51 25.13 0.43
C VAL A 66 23.16 26.59 0.65
N THR A 67 21.89 26.94 0.77
CA THR A 67 21.49 28.24 1.34
C THR A 67 20.04 28.26 1.75
N GLY A 68 19.78 28.56 3.02
CA GLY A 68 18.56 29.28 3.37
C GLY A 68 18.59 30.62 2.65
N ASN A 69 17.63 30.87 1.75
CA ASN A 69 16.89 32.12 1.58
C ASN A 69 15.95 32.07 0.38
N SER A 70 14.73 32.53 0.64
CA SER A 70 13.67 32.95 -0.29
C SER A 70 13.10 31.91 -1.25
N ILE A 71 11.99 31.33 -0.79
CA ILE A 71 10.85 30.99 -1.64
C ILE A 71 10.45 32.28 -2.38
N GLU A 72 10.87 32.45 -3.63
CA GLU A 72 10.17 33.34 -4.55
C GLU A 72 8.81 32.69 -4.86
N PRO A 73 7.68 33.40 -4.68
CA PRO A 73 6.38 32.84 -5.01
C PRO A 73 6.24 32.86 -6.53
N GLN A 74 6.65 31.79 -7.19
CA GLN A 74 6.31 31.55 -8.58
C GLN A 74 4.79 31.40 -8.66
N ARG A 75 4.14 32.46 -9.15
CA ARG A 75 2.70 32.47 -9.44
C ARG A 75 2.39 31.39 -10.48
N GLN A 76 2.00 30.21 -10.02
CA GLN A 76 1.22 29.26 -10.79
C GLN A 76 -0.25 29.37 -10.36
N THR A 77 -1.03 29.98 -11.25
CA THR A 77 -2.46 30.15 -11.10
C THR A 77 -3.17 28.85 -11.45
N ARG A 78 -4.15 28.47 -10.61
CA ARG A 78 -5.12 27.36 -10.73
C ARG A 78 -4.63 25.97 -10.28
N LYS A 79 -4.92 25.63 -9.01
CA LYS A 79 -5.96 24.64 -8.59
C LYS A 79 -5.87 24.36 -7.07
N ARG A 80 -6.06 25.41 -6.27
CA ARG A 80 -6.00 25.37 -4.80
C ARG A 80 -7.33 24.97 -4.15
N TRP A 81 -7.97 23.90 -4.63
CA TRP A 81 -9.21 23.37 -4.02
C TRP A 81 -8.96 22.11 -3.16
N TYR A 82 -7.95 21.30 -3.51
CA TYR A 82 -7.54 20.11 -2.73
C TYR A 82 -6.46 20.38 -1.68
N GLU A 83 -5.77 21.53 -1.74
CA GLU A 83 -4.70 21.93 -0.80
C GLU A 83 -5.16 22.39 0.60
N ARG A 84 -6.45 22.27 0.95
CA ARG A 84 -6.83 22.56 2.33
C ARG A 84 -6.39 21.37 3.17
N THR A 85 -5.26 21.48 3.86
CA THR A 85 -4.79 20.59 4.95
C THR A 85 -5.92 20.16 5.89
N LEU A 86 -6.94 21.01 6.03
CA LEU A 86 -8.19 20.74 6.76
C LEU A 86 -9.02 19.57 6.20
N PHE A 87 -9.01 19.30 4.89
CA PHE A 87 -9.75 18.18 4.28
C PHE A 87 -9.10 16.85 4.65
N HIS A 88 -7.78 16.75 4.53
CA HIS A 88 -7.01 15.57 4.95
C HIS A 88 -7.17 15.32 6.45
N TYR A 89 -7.12 16.38 7.26
CA TYR A 89 -7.38 16.30 8.70
C TYR A 89 -8.82 15.90 9.00
N ALA A 90 -9.81 16.40 8.26
CA ALA A 90 -11.21 16.04 8.43
C ALA A 90 -11.45 14.55 8.13
N VAL A 91 -10.85 14.00 7.07
CA VAL A 91 -10.94 12.57 6.73
C VAL A 91 -10.28 11.71 7.82
N ALA A 92 -9.06 12.06 8.24
CA ALA A 92 -8.35 11.34 9.29
C ALA A 92 -9.09 11.41 10.66
N ALA A 93 -9.61 12.59 11.00
CA ALA A 93 -10.39 12.79 12.22
C ALA A 93 -11.73 12.06 12.17
N SER A 94 -12.42 12.04 11.02
CA SER A 94 -13.67 11.30 10.86
C SER A 94 -13.45 9.80 10.99
N LEU A 95 -12.34 9.26 10.46
CA LEU A 95 -12.01 7.84 10.60
C LEU A 95 -11.77 7.47 12.08
N THR A 96 -11.02 8.33 12.81
CA THR A 96 -10.80 8.16 14.26
C THR A 96 -12.12 8.19 15.03
N LEU A 97 -13.01 9.13 14.70
CA LEU A 97 -14.30 9.29 15.35
C LEU A 97 -15.25 8.13 15.03
N LEU A 98 -15.22 7.61 13.80
CA LEU A 98 -15.95 6.40 13.41
C LEU A 98 -15.45 5.17 14.16
N PHE A 99 -14.13 4.97 14.28
CA PHE A 99 -13.57 3.85 15.01
C PHE A 99 -13.83 3.92 16.52
N MET A 100 -13.75 5.12 17.11
CA MET A 100 -14.11 5.35 18.51
C MET A 100 -15.62 5.18 18.74
N SER A 101 -16.47 5.76 17.89
CA SER A 101 -17.93 5.68 18.01
C SER A 101 -18.48 4.28 17.73
N SER A 102 -17.84 3.51 16.85
CA SER A 102 -18.25 2.15 16.51
C SER A 102 -17.76 1.11 17.53
N GLY A 103 -16.89 1.49 18.47
CA GLY A 103 -16.35 0.57 19.49
C GLY A 103 -15.47 -0.55 18.90
N VAL A 104 -14.94 -0.38 17.68
CA VAL A 104 -14.08 -1.39 17.02
C VAL A 104 -12.79 -1.64 17.82
N PHE A 105 -12.26 -0.59 18.47
CA PHE A 105 -11.12 -0.72 19.36
C PHE A 105 -11.43 -1.46 20.67
N ASP A 106 -12.68 -1.45 21.13
CA ASP A 106 -13.08 -2.17 22.34
C ASP A 106 -12.93 -3.69 22.13
N ARG A 107 -13.19 -4.16 20.90
CA ARG A 107 -12.96 -5.55 20.47
C ARG A 107 -11.48 -5.90 20.26
N LEU A 108 -10.66 -4.94 19.82
CA LEU A 108 -9.20 -5.13 19.66
C LEU A 108 -8.45 -5.15 21.00
N MET A 109 -8.85 -4.31 21.96
CA MET A 109 -8.19 -4.21 23.28
C MET A 109 -8.62 -5.30 24.26
N THR A 110 -9.85 -5.81 24.17
CA THR A 110 -10.30 -6.91 25.07
C THR A 110 -9.81 -8.29 24.64
N GLY A 111 -9.02 -8.42 23.57
CA GLY A 111 -8.48 -9.71 23.13
C GLY A 111 -9.53 -10.72 22.68
N ASN A 112 -10.81 -10.35 22.66
CA ASN A 112 -11.92 -11.16 22.17
C ASN A 112 -12.11 -10.86 20.68
N MET A 113 -11.07 -11.12 19.88
CA MET A 113 -11.38 -11.69 18.57
C MET A 113 -11.99 -13.05 18.89
N ASP A 114 -13.30 -13.16 18.74
CA ASP A 114 -14.03 -14.42 18.80
C ASP A 114 -13.62 -15.28 17.59
N VAL A 115 -12.35 -15.69 17.59
CA VAL A 115 -11.97 -16.98 17.04
C VAL A 115 -12.69 -17.93 17.97
N VAL A 116 -13.78 -18.51 17.47
CA VAL A 116 -14.43 -19.66 18.06
C VAL A 116 -13.32 -20.69 18.31
N VAL A 117 -12.79 -20.72 19.53
CA VAL A 117 -11.92 -21.77 20.04
C VAL A 117 -12.85 -22.64 20.87
N PRO A 118 -13.34 -23.78 20.34
CA PRO A 118 -13.90 -24.81 21.19
C PRO A 118 -12.74 -25.36 22.02
N ASN A 119 -12.71 -24.95 23.28
CA ASN A 119 -11.88 -25.58 24.30
C ASN A 119 -12.48 -26.96 24.59
N ASP A 120 -11.89 -28.02 24.03
CA ASP A 120 -11.50 -29.23 24.75
C ASP A 120 -11.02 -30.33 23.80
N SER A 121 -9.96 -31.03 24.23
CA SER A 121 -9.37 -32.27 23.69
C SER A 121 -8.38 -32.19 22.51
N GLY A 122 -7.12 -31.89 22.83
CA GLY A 122 -5.99 -32.82 22.60
C GLY A 122 -5.53 -33.16 21.18
N GLY A 123 -6.01 -32.50 20.14
CA GLY A 123 -5.57 -32.70 18.75
C GLY A 123 -4.78 -31.51 18.20
N SER A 124 -3.69 -31.77 17.49
CA SER A 124 -3.01 -30.77 16.65
C SER A 124 -4.01 -30.16 15.67
N TYR A 125 -3.98 -28.84 15.45
CA TYR A 125 -4.80 -28.16 14.45
C TYR A 125 -4.67 -28.80 13.06
N SER A 126 -3.50 -29.38 12.75
CA SER A 126 -3.29 -30.14 11.53
C SER A 126 -4.19 -31.38 11.46
N GLU A 127 -4.42 -32.07 12.58
CA GLU A 127 -5.22 -33.29 12.65
C GLU A 127 -6.69 -32.99 12.36
N GLN A 128 -7.23 -31.90 12.93
CA GLN A 128 -8.62 -31.49 12.70
C GLN A 128 -8.86 -31.07 11.25
N VAL A 129 -7.91 -30.35 10.63
CA VAL A 129 -8.03 -29.97 9.22
C VAL A 129 -7.93 -31.18 8.30
N ILE A 130 -7.03 -32.12 8.58
CA ILE A 130 -6.91 -33.37 7.81
C ILE A 130 -8.18 -34.22 7.94
N GLN A 131 -8.75 -34.32 9.14
CA GLN A 131 -9.97 -35.09 9.35
C GLN A 131 -11.18 -34.45 8.67
N ALA A 132 -11.31 -33.11 8.72
CA ALA A 132 -12.39 -32.39 8.04
C ALA A 132 -12.30 -32.52 6.51
N THR A 133 -11.10 -32.38 5.95
CA THR A 133 -10.88 -32.52 4.50
C THR A 133 -11.08 -33.95 4.02
N SER A 134 -10.65 -34.96 4.80
CA SER A 134 -10.84 -36.37 4.48
C SER A 134 -12.31 -36.77 4.55
N GLY A 135 -13.06 -36.32 5.56
CA GLY A 135 -14.49 -36.61 5.68
C GLY A 135 -15.34 -35.99 4.56
N TRP A 136 -15.01 -34.76 4.15
CA TRP A 136 -15.65 -34.14 2.98
C TRP A 136 -15.33 -34.89 1.68
N LEU A 137 -14.08 -35.35 1.52
CA LEU A 137 -13.64 -36.10 0.34
C LEU A 137 -14.30 -37.48 0.26
N GLU A 138 -14.46 -38.18 1.39
CA GLU A 138 -15.23 -39.42 1.46
C GLU A 138 -16.71 -39.21 1.16
N GLN A 139 -17.30 -38.10 1.62
CA GLN A 139 -18.69 -37.79 1.33
C GLN A 139 -18.91 -37.61 -0.17
N ILE A 140 -18.01 -36.93 -0.88
CA ILE A 140 -18.08 -36.77 -2.34
C ILE A 140 -17.87 -38.09 -3.08
N MET A 141 -16.92 -38.93 -2.65
CA MET A 141 -16.70 -40.23 -3.28
C MET A 141 -17.86 -41.20 -3.03
N THR A 142 -18.53 -41.10 -1.88
CA THR A 142 -19.66 -41.97 -1.52
C THR A 142 -20.97 -41.53 -2.19
N ASP A 143 -21.20 -40.23 -2.37
CA ASP A 143 -22.35 -39.71 -3.12
C ASP A 143 -22.25 -39.98 -4.64
N GLY A 144 -21.03 -40.22 -5.15
CA GLY A 144 -20.78 -40.53 -6.56
C GLY A 144 -20.95 -42.00 -6.96
N ASN A 145 -21.34 -42.88 -6.03
CA ASN A 145 -21.46 -44.33 -6.28
C ASN A 145 -22.90 -44.88 -6.06
N GLN A 146 -23.92 -44.10 -6.39
CA GLN A 146 -25.30 -44.57 -6.60
C GLN A 146 -25.72 -44.44 -8.06
#